data_AF-A0AAN8SK36-F1
#
_entry.id   AF-A0AAN8SK36-F1
#
_cell.length_a   1.000
_cell.length_b   1.000
_cell.length_c   1.000
_cell.angle_alpha   90.00
_cell.angle_beta   90.00
_cell.angle_gamma   90.00
#
_symmetry.space_group_name_H-M   'P 1'
#
loop_
_entity.id
_entity.type
_entity.pdbx_description
1 polymer ?
#
loop_
_entity_poly.entity_id
_entity_poly.type
_entity_poly.pdbx_seq_one_letter_code
_entity_poly.pdbx_strand_id
1 'polypeptide(L)'
;MEDSRQVLLVTSSRRPEHWIVPGGGVEPEEEASVTAIREVLEEAGVLGKLGRSLGVFENMERKHRTEVFVMVVSEELPEWEDSQSIDRKRKWFTVEEALHQLAQHKPAQLTYLQSMLSCRNDKVT
;
A
#
# COMPACT_ATOMS: atom_id res chain seq x y z
N MET A 1 -7.66 -24.89 3.22
CA MET A 1 -7.99 -23.80 2.29
C MET A 1 -7.03 -22.68 2.63
N GLU A 2 -6.00 -22.53 1.80
CA GLU A 2 -5.00 -21.47 1.98
C GLU A 2 -5.73 -20.13 1.98
N ASP A 3 -5.60 -19.44 3.10
CA ASP A 3 -5.95 -18.05 3.31
C ASP A 3 -5.24 -17.23 2.21
N SER A 4 -5.89 -17.12 1.04
CA SER A 4 -5.35 -16.43 -0.14
C SER A 4 -5.36 -14.95 0.17
N ARG A 5 -4.35 -14.52 0.93
CA ARG A 5 -4.22 -13.14 1.38
C ARG A 5 -4.01 -12.27 0.16
N GLN A 6 -4.95 -11.37 -0.05
CA GLN A 6 -4.87 -10.38 -1.09
C GLN A 6 -4.41 -9.05 -0.52
N VAL A 7 -3.76 -8.25 -1.37
CA VAL A 7 -3.37 -6.87 -1.11
C VAL A 7 -3.92 -6.01 -2.24
N LEU A 8 -4.33 -4.79 -1.90
CA LEU A 8 -4.83 -3.83 -2.86
C LEU A 8 -3.65 -2.98 -3.36
N LEU A 9 -3.47 -2.94 -4.67
CA LEU A 9 -2.53 -2.02 -5.32
C LEU A 9 -3.31 -1.03 -6.17
N VAL A 10 -2.67 0.10 -6.47
CA VAL A 10 -3.18 1.12 -7.39
C VAL A 10 -2.22 1.36 -8.54
N THR A 11 -2.70 1.88 -9.66
CA THR A 11 -1.83 2.25 -10.78
C THR A 11 -1.01 3.50 -10.44
N SER A 12 0.23 3.56 -10.93
CA SER A 12 1.08 4.74 -10.73
C SER A 12 0.61 5.92 -11.58
N SER A 13 0.47 7.10 -10.96
CA SER A 13 0.13 8.35 -11.66
C SER A 13 1.10 8.72 -12.79
N ARG A 14 2.38 8.35 -12.69
CA ARG A 14 3.40 8.65 -13.71
C ARG A 14 3.51 7.60 -14.82
N ARG A 15 3.08 6.37 -14.52
CA ARG A 15 3.21 5.19 -15.39
C ARG A 15 2.02 4.26 -15.13
N PRO A 16 0.84 4.54 -15.73
CA PRO A 16 -0.41 3.83 -15.45
C PRO A 16 -0.36 2.32 -15.70
N GLU A 17 0.63 1.83 -16.45
CA GLU A 17 0.91 0.41 -16.67
C GLU A 17 1.53 -0.30 -15.46
N HIS A 18 2.04 0.45 -14.46
CA HIS A 18 2.65 -0.10 -13.26
C HIS A 18 1.74 -0.01 -12.05
N TRP A 19 1.79 -1.06 -11.22
CA TRP A 19 1.10 -1.13 -9.93
C TRP A 19 2.02 -0.72 -8.78
N ILE A 20 1.45 -0.05 -7.79
CA ILE A 20 2.15 0.49 -6.62
C ILE A 20 1.32 0.26 -5.36
N VAL A 21 1.98 0.22 -4.21
CA VAL A 21 1.31 0.34 -2.90
C VAL A 21 0.81 1.79 -2.77
N PRO A 22 -0.47 2.02 -2.43
CA PRO A 22 -1.01 3.37 -2.26
C PRO A 22 -0.33 4.08 -1.10
N GLY A 23 -0.13 5.39 -1.25
CA GLY A 23 0.52 6.21 -0.24
C GLY A 23 1.22 7.44 -0.83
N GLY A 24 1.35 8.48 -0.01
CA GLY A 24 1.88 9.77 -0.42
C GLY A 24 2.59 10.52 0.69
N GLY A 25 2.53 11.84 0.61
CA GLY A 25 3.29 12.74 1.47
C GLY A 25 2.60 12.95 2.81
N VAL A 26 3.40 13.01 3.88
CA VAL A 26 2.91 13.47 5.19
C VAL A 26 2.73 14.97 5.14
N GLU A 27 1.53 15.45 5.46
CA GLU A 27 1.24 16.88 5.53
C GLU A 27 1.81 17.51 6.82
N PRO A 28 2.02 18.84 6.88
CA PRO A 28 2.44 19.51 8.09
C PRO A 28 1.50 19.18 9.26
N GLU A 29 2.08 18.80 10.40
CA GLU A 29 1.35 18.44 11.63
C GLU A 29 0.52 17.15 11.53
N GLU A 30 0.63 16.40 10.43
CA GLU A 30 -0.05 15.13 10.26
C GLU A 30 0.77 13.96 10.83
N GLU A 31 0.12 13.10 11.62
CA GLU A 31 0.71 11.84 12.06
C GLU A 31 0.72 10.83 10.90
N ALA A 32 1.79 10.04 10.77
CA ALA A 32 1.93 9.09 9.65
C ALA A 32 0.77 8.09 9.51
N SER A 33 0.12 7.74 10.63
CA SER A 33 -1.08 6.89 10.64
C SER A 33 -2.31 7.58 10.03
N VAL A 34 -2.45 8.90 10.24
CA VAL A 34 -3.51 9.73 9.66
C VAL A 34 -3.24 9.89 8.16
N THR A 35 -2.00 10.21 7.79
CA THR A 35 -1.55 10.24 6.39
C THR A 35 -1.90 8.94 5.67
N ALA A 36 -1.58 7.78 6.25
CA ALA A 36 -1.83 6.49 5.61
C ALA A 36 -3.33 6.24 5.37
N ILE A 37 -4.21 6.67 6.28
CA ILE A 37 -5.66 6.54 6.10
C ILE A 37 -6.15 7.47 5.00
N ARG A 38 -5.73 8.74 5.03
CA ARG A 38 -6.10 9.75 4.03
C ARG A 38 -5.67 9.33 2.62
N GLU A 39 -4.40 8.97 2.45
CA GLU A 39 -3.84 8.58 1.15
C GLU A 39 -4.51 7.32 0.57
N VAL A 40 -4.84 6.34 1.41
CA VAL A 40 -5.55 5.13 0.95
C VAL A 40 -6.98 5.46 0.53
N LEU A 41 -7.64 6.40 1.21
CA LEU A 41 -8.96 6.89 0.79
C LEU A 41 -8.87 7.66 -0.55
N GLU A 42 -7.90 8.55 -0.69
CA GLU A 42 -7.69 9.39 -1.88
C GLU A 42 -7.23 8.60 -3.10
N GLU A 43 -6.27 7.68 -2.95
CA GLU A 43 -5.68 6.95 -4.07
C GLU A 43 -6.44 5.66 -4.41
N ALA A 44 -6.99 4.97 -3.41
CA ALA A 44 -7.61 3.66 -3.58
C ALA A 44 -9.11 3.64 -3.29
N GLY A 45 -9.69 4.68 -2.69
CA GLY A 45 -11.13 4.73 -2.42
C GLY A 45 -11.60 3.64 -1.48
N VAL A 46 -10.80 3.28 -0.46
CA VAL A 46 -11.18 2.23 0.49
C VAL A 46 -11.17 2.73 1.93
N LEU A 47 -12.10 2.20 2.71
CA LEU A 47 -12.17 2.42 4.15
C LEU A 47 -11.82 1.13 4.87
N GLY A 48 -11.28 1.25 6.07
CA GLY A 48 -10.87 0.10 6.83
C GLY A 48 -10.34 0.44 8.21
N LYS A 49 -9.96 -0.61 8.92
CA LYS A 49 -9.28 -0.48 10.21
C LYS A 49 -7.77 -0.48 9.98
N LEU A 50 -7.12 0.63 10.30
CA LEU A 50 -5.67 0.69 10.37
C LEU A 50 -5.17 -0.22 11.51
N GLY A 51 -4.20 -1.07 11.18
CA GLY A 51 -3.60 -2.05 12.08
C GLY A 51 -2.18 -1.67 12.47
N ARG A 52 -1.32 -2.68 12.56
CA ARG A 52 0.08 -2.49 12.98
C ARG A 52 0.88 -1.70 11.95
N SER A 53 1.85 -0.92 12.44
CA SER A 53 2.98 -0.46 11.62
C SER A 53 3.87 -1.66 11.27
N LEU A 54 4.28 -1.75 10.00
CA LEU A 54 5.32 -2.65 9.51
C LEU A 54 6.73 -2.05 9.70
N GLY A 55 6.78 -0.81 10.18
CA GLY A 55 8.01 -0.05 10.36
C GLY A 55 8.21 0.99 9.26
N VAL A 56 9.39 1.58 9.30
CA VAL A 56 9.78 2.67 8.42
C VAL A 56 10.80 2.18 7.41
N PHE A 57 10.53 2.43 6.13
CA PHE A 57 11.34 2.00 5.01
C PHE A 57 11.96 3.20 4.32
N GLU A 58 13.26 3.12 4.09
CA GLU A 58 14.03 4.20 3.48
C GLU A 58 14.40 3.85 2.04
N ASN A 59 14.00 4.71 1.11
CA ASN A 59 14.48 4.69 -0.25
C ASN A 59 15.64 5.70 -0.37
N MET A 60 16.87 5.20 -0.25
CA MET A 60 18.09 6.02 -0.26
C MET A 60 18.29 6.76 -1.58
N GLU A 61 17.90 6.17 -2.71
CA GLU A 61 18.02 6.81 -4.03
C GLU A 61 17.13 8.04 -4.14
N ARG A 62 15.91 7.96 -3.57
CA ARG A 62 14.95 9.06 -3.59
C ARG A 62 15.00 9.93 -2.33
N LYS A 63 15.80 9.55 -1.33
CA LYS A 63 15.83 10.15 0.01
C LYS A 63 14.44 10.26 0.63
N HIS A 64 13.59 9.26 0.38
CA HIS A 64 12.24 9.18 0.92
C HIS A 64 12.21 8.19 2.08
N ARG A 65 11.49 8.54 3.14
CA ARG A 65 11.24 7.70 4.30
C ARG A 65 9.73 7.48 4.38
N THR A 66 9.30 6.22 4.37
CA THR A 66 7.89 5.84 4.32
C THR A 66 7.57 4.93 5.50
N GLU A 67 6.67 5.36 6.38
CA GLU A 67 6.09 4.47 7.37
C GLU A 67 4.94 3.69 6.74
N VAL A 68 4.94 2.37 6.91
CA VAL A 68 3.99 1.48 6.24
C VAL A 68 3.12 0.80 7.28
N PHE A 69 1.82 0.78 7.05
CA PHE A 69 0.85 0.16 7.94
C PHE A 69 0.09 -0.96 7.23
N VAL A 70 -0.38 -1.94 8.01
CA VAL A 70 -1.38 -2.90 7.53
C VAL A 70 -2.77 -2.31 7.76
N MET A 71 -3.57 -2.17 6.71
CA MET A 71 -5.00 -1.85 6.84
C MET A 71 -5.83 -3.08 6.49
N VAL A 72 -6.86 -3.35 7.30
CA VAL A 72 -7.91 -4.32 6.96
C VAL A 72 -9.06 -3.54 6.32
N VAL A 73 -9.21 -3.68 5.01
CA VAL A 73 -10.27 -3.03 4.23
C VAL A 73 -11.62 -3.62 4.61
N SER A 74 -12.58 -2.75 4.90
CA SER A 74 -13.97 -3.12 5.20
C SER A 74 -14.96 -2.63 4.13
N GLU A 75 -14.59 -1.62 3.36
CA GLU A 75 -15.46 -1.03 2.35
C GLU A 75 -14.65 -0.51 1.16
N GLU A 76 -15.22 -0.69 -0.03
CA GLU A 76 -14.70 -0.22 -1.31
C GLU A 76 -15.69 0.80 -1.90
N LEU A 77 -15.27 2.07 -1.98
CA LEU A 77 -16.10 3.13 -2.55
C LEU A 77 -16.15 2.96 -4.08
N PRO A 78 -17.32 3.15 -4.72
CA PRO A 78 -17.46 2.99 -6.17
C PRO A 78 -16.71 4.08 -6.94
N GLU A 79 -16.61 5.27 -6.35
CA GLU A 79 -15.89 6.42 -6.88
C GLU A 79 -15.03 7.02 -5.76
N TRP A 80 -13.87 7.54 -6.13
CA TRP A 80 -12.92 8.18 -5.21
C TRP A 80 -12.08 9.21 -5.96
N GLU A 81 -11.36 10.05 -5.21
CA GLU A 81 -10.67 11.23 -5.75
C GLU A 81 -9.78 10.89 -6.95
N ASP A 82 -8.83 9.96 -6.81
CA ASP A 82 -7.89 9.64 -7.90
C ASP A 82 -8.52 8.88 -9.07
N SER A 83 -9.63 8.16 -8.86
CA SER A 83 -10.38 7.59 -10.00
C SER A 83 -10.97 8.69 -10.89
N GLN A 84 -11.43 9.78 -10.27
CA GLN A 84 -12.09 10.87 -10.98
C GLN A 84 -11.09 11.88 -11.55
N SER A 85 -10.00 12.16 -10.81
CA SER A 85 -9.04 13.20 -11.17
C SER A 85 -8.01 12.73 -12.19
N ILE A 86 -7.59 11.46 -12.13
CA ILE A 86 -6.47 10.94 -12.93
C ILE A 86 -6.69 9.52 -13.51
N ASP A 87 -7.92 9.00 -13.50
CA ASP A 87 -8.25 7.63 -13.94
C ASP A 87 -7.39 6.55 -13.25
N ARG A 88 -7.08 6.76 -11.95
CA ARG A 88 -6.34 5.76 -11.18
C ARG A 88 -7.20 4.52 -10.99
N LYS A 89 -6.60 3.35 -11.19
CA LYS A 89 -7.25 2.06 -11.02
C LYS A 89 -6.75 1.40 -9.75
N ARG A 90 -7.61 0.62 -9.10
CA ARG A 90 -7.25 -0.29 -8.00
C ARG A 90 -7.51 -1.73 -8.39
N LYS A 91 -6.75 -2.67 -7.82
CA LYS A 91 -6.98 -4.09 -7.99
C LYS A 91 -6.45 -4.89 -6.81
N TRP A 92 -7.22 -5.88 -6.38
CA TRP A 92 -6.78 -6.91 -5.46
C TRP A 92 -5.88 -7.91 -6.16
N PHE A 93 -4.71 -8.15 -5.58
CA PHE A 93 -3.73 -9.13 -6.01
C PHE A 93 -3.51 -10.13 -4.90
N THR A 94 -3.26 -11.39 -5.22
CA THR A 94 -2.59 -12.27 -4.25
C THR A 94 -1.23 -11.66 -3.87
N VAL A 95 -0.73 -11.98 -2.67
CA VAL A 95 0.60 -11.49 -2.26
C VAL A 95 1.69 -11.87 -3.28
N GLU A 96 1.61 -13.07 -3.86
CA GLU A 96 2.55 -13.52 -4.89
C GLU A 96 2.48 -12.64 -6.15
N GLU A 97 1.30 -12.39 -6.69
CA GLU A 97 1.15 -11.51 -7.86
C GLU A 97 1.63 -10.08 -7.55
N ALA A 98 1.31 -9.56 -6.35
CA ALA A 98 1.73 -8.22 -5.95
C ALA A 98 3.27 -8.10 -5.85
N LEU A 99 3.94 -9.13 -5.31
CA LEU A 99 5.40 -9.20 -5.30
C LEU A 99 5.96 -9.16 -6.73
N HIS A 100 5.39 -9.92 -7.66
CA HIS A 100 5.81 -9.90 -9.06
C HIS A 100 5.63 -8.51 -9.70
N GLN A 101 4.49 -7.85 -9.48
CA GLN A 101 4.24 -6.50 -10.01
C GLN A 101 5.24 -5.46 -9.47
N LEU A 102 5.52 -5.50 -8.16
CA LEU A 102 6.40 -4.52 -7.52
C LEU A 102 7.88 -4.76 -7.84
N ALA A 103 8.31 -6.02 -8.01
CA ALA A 103 9.70 -6.37 -8.30
C ALA A 103 10.24 -5.68 -9.56
N GLN A 104 9.39 -5.52 -10.58
CA GLN A 104 9.81 -4.98 -11.86
C GLN A 104 10.10 -3.48 -11.82
N HIS A 105 9.36 -2.72 -11.00
CA HIS A 105 9.32 -1.25 -11.13
C HIS A 105 9.29 -0.46 -9.80
N LYS A 106 9.17 -1.15 -8.66
CA LYS A 106 9.09 -0.57 -7.31
C LYS A 106 9.78 -1.47 -6.27
N PRO A 107 11.10 -1.76 -6.40
CA PRO A 107 11.81 -2.65 -5.49
C PRO A 107 11.75 -2.22 -4.02
N ALA A 108 11.70 -0.92 -3.74
CA ALA A 108 11.49 -0.43 -2.37
C ALA A 108 10.14 -0.88 -1.79
N GLN A 109 9.05 -0.78 -2.55
CA GLN A 109 7.72 -1.19 -2.09
C GLN A 109 7.58 -2.72 -1.97
N LEU A 110 8.34 -3.48 -2.77
CA LEU A 110 8.42 -4.94 -2.64
C LEU A 110 8.89 -5.35 -1.23
N THR A 111 9.82 -4.60 -0.62
CA THR A 111 10.29 -4.88 0.74
C THR A 111 9.19 -4.76 1.80
N TYR A 112 8.14 -3.97 1.53
CA TYR A 112 7.01 -3.80 2.46
C TYR A 112 6.26 -5.11 2.60
N LEU A 113 5.98 -5.77 1.47
CA LEU A 113 5.27 -7.05 1.42
C LEU A 113 6.15 -8.17 2.00
N GLN A 114 7.46 -8.15 1.76
CA GLN A 114 8.39 -9.11 2.37
C GLN A 114 8.44 -8.97 3.90
N SER A 115 8.46 -7.73 4.43
CA SER A 115 8.38 -7.46 5.87
C SER A 115 7.04 -7.94 6.45
N MET A 116 5.93 -7.67 5.76
CA MET A 116 4.60 -8.15 6.17
C MET A 116 4.53 -9.67 6.31
N LEU A 117 5.21 -10.40 5.43
CA LEU A 117 5.31 -11.87 5.49
C LEU A 117 6.22 -12.34 6.62
N SER A 118 7.36 -11.67 6.84
CA SER A 118 8.37 -12.05 7.84
C SER A 118 7.88 -11.85 9.28
N CYS A 119 7.27 -10.70 9.60
CA CYS A 119 6.75 -10.40 10.95
C CYS A 119 5.57 -11.30 11.41
N ARG A 120 5.09 -12.21 10.55
CA ARG A 120 4.07 -13.20 10.90
C ARG A 120 4.65 -14.52 11.40
N ASN A 121 5.88 -14.85 11.01
CA ASN A 121 6.50 -16.11 11.45
C ASN A 121 6.95 -16.06 12.91
N ASP A 122 7.04 -14.85 13.51
CA ASP A 122 7.44 -14.66 14.91
C ASP A 122 6.32 -14.90 15.94
N LYS A 123 5.16 -15.44 15.51
CA LYS A 123 4.05 -15.80 16.41
C LYS A 123 3.76 -17.31 16.50
N VAL A 124 4.71 -18.13 16.08
CA VAL A 124 4.68 -19.59 16.33
C VAL A 124 5.89 -19.95 17.19
N THR A 125 5.78 -19.69 18.50
CA THR A 125 6.56 -20.36 19.54
C THR A 125 5.77 -20.33 20.84
#